data_AF-A0A9W8QPL7-F1
#
_entry.id   AF-A0A9W8QPL7-F1
#
_cell.length_a   1.000
_cell.length_b   1.000
_cell.length_c   1.000
_cell.angle_alpha   90.00
_cell.angle_beta   90.00
_cell.angle_gamma   90.00
#
_symmetry.space_group_name_H-M   'P 1'
#
loop_
_entity.id
_entity.type
_entity.pdbx_description
1 polymer ?
#
loop_
_entity_poly.entity_id
_entity_poly.type
_entity_poly.pdbx_seq_one_letter_code
_entity_poly.pdbx_strand_id
1 'polypeptide(L)'
;MVICPEGYDQPQPENLEFWKAIWQNATHASWISGDMRFYYVFPCRQFYKYWPTPAEVYRGGLSKTLKNPLLLISETHYPATPLRHGRRLREAFGSDNARLIVHHGYGHGSHLDPSDCTDAIGRKYILEGILPDADETHCSANAKPFSPSYQSALDEAELTWNLRMTRH
;
A
#
# COMPACT_ATOMS: atom_id res chain seq x y z
N MET A 1 19.77 -5.78 -2.38
CA MET A 1 18.70 -4.76 -2.29
C MET A 1 17.69 -5.06 -3.38
N VAL A 2 16.42 -5.35 -3.04
CA VAL A 2 15.37 -5.76 -4.00
C VAL A 2 14.83 -4.59 -4.82
N ILE A 3 14.83 -3.39 -4.25
CA ILE A 3 14.31 -2.17 -4.90
C ILE A 3 15.04 -1.82 -6.20
N CYS A 4 16.35 -2.08 -6.28
CA CYS A 4 17.12 -1.73 -7.48
C CYS A 4 16.65 -2.50 -8.72
N PRO A 5 16.64 -3.85 -8.74
CA PRO A 5 16.19 -4.59 -9.92
C PRO A 5 14.71 -4.42 -10.27
N GLU A 6 13.85 -4.00 -9.35
CA GLU A 6 12.44 -3.68 -9.67
C GLU A 6 12.30 -2.49 -10.62
N GLY A 7 13.28 -1.58 -10.62
CA GLY A 7 13.36 -0.45 -11.55
C GLY A 7 14.21 -0.72 -12.79
N TYR A 8 14.36 -1.97 -13.24
CA TYR A 8 15.26 -2.33 -14.35
C TYR A 8 15.06 -1.53 -15.62
N ASP A 9 13.80 -1.38 -16.04
CA ASP A 9 13.47 -0.67 -17.28
C ASP A 9 13.43 0.86 -17.10
N GLN A 10 13.72 1.39 -15.89
CA GLN A 10 13.75 2.83 -15.64
C GLN A 10 15.09 3.43 -16.12
N PRO A 11 15.07 4.39 -17.06
CA PRO A 11 16.28 5.06 -17.51
C PRO A 11 17.02 5.71 -16.34
N GLN A 12 18.33 5.48 -16.29
CA GLN A 12 19.19 6.09 -15.30
C GLN A 12 19.44 7.57 -15.69
N PRO A 13 19.19 8.54 -14.80
CA PRO A 13 19.47 9.95 -15.10
C PRO A 13 20.94 10.19 -15.43
N GLU A 14 21.22 11.02 -16.43
CA GLU A 14 22.60 11.21 -16.91
C GLU A 14 23.44 12.10 -16.00
N ASN A 15 22.85 13.11 -15.36
CA ASN A 15 23.57 14.16 -14.64
C ASN A 15 23.08 14.38 -13.20
N LEU A 16 23.91 15.10 -12.42
CA LEU A 16 23.61 15.45 -11.03
C LEU A 16 22.53 16.51 -10.90
N GLU A 17 22.34 17.36 -11.90
CA GLU A 17 21.30 18.41 -11.88
C GLU A 17 19.89 17.82 -11.82
N PHE A 18 19.65 16.69 -12.51
CA PHE A 18 18.41 15.93 -12.37
C PHE A 18 18.16 15.53 -10.91
N TRP A 19 19.16 14.89 -10.27
CA TRP A 19 19.03 14.42 -8.89
C TRP A 19 18.83 15.58 -7.91
N LYS A 20 19.54 16.69 -8.12
CA LYS A 20 19.39 17.91 -7.34
C LYS A 20 17.97 18.49 -7.46
N ALA A 21 17.43 18.57 -8.68
CA ALA A 21 16.09 19.08 -8.90
C ALA A 21 15.01 18.19 -8.25
N ILE A 22 15.13 16.86 -8.36
CA ILE A 22 14.20 15.93 -7.69
C ILE A 22 14.31 16.06 -6.17
N TRP A 23 15.53 16.19 -5.63
CA TRP A 23 15.73 16.35 -4.18
C TRP A 23 15.16 17.66 -3.66
N GLN A 24 15.37 18.77 -4.38
CA GLN A 24 14.79 20.07 -4.03
C GLN A 24 13.25 20.03 -4.08
N ASN A 25 12.68 19.43 -5.12
CA ASN A 25 11.22 19.31 -5.23
C ASN A 25 10.63 18.46 -4.10
N ALA A 26 11.26 17.32 -3.79
CA ALA A 26 10.81 16.44 -2.72
C ALA A 26 10.91 17.09 -1.32
N THR A 27 12.02 17.78 -1.03
CA THR A 27 12.20 18.48 0.26
C THR A 27 11.35 19.73 0.39
N HIS A 28 11.01 20.39 -0.72
CA HIS A 28 10.02 21.48 -0.74
C HIS A 28 8.59 20.95 -0.49
N ALA A 29 8.24 19.78 -1.03
CA ALA A 29 6.93 19.17 -0.81
C ALA A 29 6.77 18.57 0.60
N SER A 30 7.85 18.01 1.16
CA SER A 30 7.88 17.50 2.54
C SER A 30 9.24 17.80 3.18
N TRP A 31 9.25 18.78 4.08
CA TRP A 31 10.44 19.14 4.85
C TRP A 31 10.90 18.01 5.79
N ILE A 32 9.97 17.17 6.27
CA ILE A 32 10.27 16.11 7.26
C ILE A 32 10.91 14.89 6.59
N SER A 33 10.42 14.52 5.41
CA SER A 33 10.66 13.19 4.84
C SER A 33 11.00 13.19 3.35
N GLY A 34 11.19 14.37 2.75
CA GLY A 34 11.48 14.51 1.32
C GLY A 34 12.82 13.89 0.90
N ASP A 35 13.77 13.80 1.82
CA ASP A 35 15.09 13.18 1.65
C ASP A 35 15.08 11.66 1.80
N MET A 36 14.10 11.10 2.52
CA MET A 36 14.09 9.67 2.91
C MET A 36 14.17 8.72 1.71
N ARG A 37 13.58 9.07 0.56
CA ARG A 37 13.59 8.22 -0.64
C ARG A 37 14.99 8.08 -1.26
N PHE A 38 15.87 9.05 -1.04
CA PHE A 38 17.22 9.03 -1.61
C PHE A 38 18.12 7.98 -0.96
N TYR A 39 17.86 7.59 0.29
CA TYR A 39 18.55 6.46 0.94
C TYR A 39 18.35 5.14 0.20
N TYR A 40 17.20 4.95 -0.47
CA TYR A 40 16.90 3.74 -1.24
C TYR A 40 17.38 3.83 -2.69
N VAL A 41 17.29 5.01 -3.31
CA VAL A 41 17.52 5.17 -4.75
C VAL A 41 19.00 5.37 -5.09
N PHE A 42 19.77 6.11 -4.29
CA PHE A 42 21.18 6.37 -4.59
C PHE A 42 22.06 5.12 -4.65
N PRO A 43 21.89 4.11 -3.77
CA PRO A 43 22.61 2.84 -3.89
C PRO A 43 22.36 2.13 -5.22
N CYS A 44 21.20 2.34 -5.85
CA CYS A 44 20.85 1.69 -7.12
C CYS A 44 21.61 2.23 -8.33
N ARG A 45 22.26 3.41 -8.21
CA ARG A 45 23.00 4.04 -9.32
C ARG A 45 24.07 3.13 -9.93
N GLN A 46 24.74 2.34 -9.10
CA GLN A 46 25.80 1.42 -9.53
C GLN A 46 25.35 -0.03 -9.53
N PHE A 47 24.08 -0.32 -9.23
CA PHE A 47 23.60 -1.68 -9.06
C PHE A 47 23.80 -2.51 -10.34
N TYR A 48 23.40 -2.00 -11.50
CA TYR A 48 23.51 -2.72 -12.78
C TYR A 48 24.94 -2.90 -13.28
N LYS A 49 25.92 -2.17 -12.74
CA LYS A 49 27.33 -2.40 -13.03
C LYS A 49 27.80 -3.76 -12.51
N TYR A 50 27.26 -4.20 -11.37
CA TYR A 50 27.67 -5.43 -10.69
C TYR A 50 26.62 -6.54 -10.80
N TRP A 51 25.35 -6.18 -10.99
CA TRP A 51 24.22 -7.10 -11.19
C TRP A 51 23.41 -6.72 -12.44
N PRO A 52 23.94 -6.98 -13.66
CA PRO A 52 23.35 -6.49 -14.91
C PRO A 52 22.06 -7.22 -15.33
N THR A 53 21.83 -8.41 -14.78
CA THR A 53 20.65 -9.23 -15.09
C THR A 53 19.74 -9.30 -13.85
N PRO A 54 18.52 -8.75 -13.89
CA PRO A 54 17.56 -8.89 -12.81
C PRO A 54 17.07 -10.33 -12.76
N ALA A 55 16.73 -10.82 -11.57
CA ALA A 55 16.16 -12.16 -11.41
C ALA A 55 14.80 -12.26 -12.12
N GLU A 56 13.95 -11.25 -11.92
CA GLU A 56 12.62 -11.16 -12.53
C GLU A 56 12.27 -9.69 -12.82
N VAL A 57 11.51 -9.46 -13.89
CA VAL A 57 10.91 -8.14 -14.22
C VAL A 57 9.51 -8.37 -14.76
N TYR A 58 8.53 -7.78 -14.09
CA TYR A 58 7.14 -7.84 -14.52
C TYR A 58 6.85 -6.79 -15.60
N ARG A 59 6.50 -7.22 -16.81
CA ARG A 59 6.17 -6.35 -17.96
C ARG A 59 4.74 -6.51 -18.47
N GLY A 60 3.94 -7.35 -17.81
CA GLY A 60 2.56 -7.63 -18.21
C GLY A 60 1.57 -6.58 -17.72
N GLY A 61 0.39 -6.53 -18.33
CA GLY A 61 -0.78 -5.85 -17.74
C GLY A 61 -1.40 -6.71 -16.63
N LEU A 62 -2.13 -6.08 -15.70
CA LEU A 62 -2.79 -6.77 -14.58
C LEU A 62 -4.23 -7.24 -14.91
N SER A 63 -4.66 -7.10 -16.17
CA SER A 63 -6.04 -7.34 -16.60
C SER A 63 -6.39 -8.81 -16.93
N LYS A 64 -5.51 -9.77 -16.62
CA LYS A 64 -5.82 -11.19 -16.83
C LYS A 64 -6.91 -11.63 -15.85
N THR A 65 -7.87 -12.41 -16.33
CA THR A 65 -8.91 -13.00 -15.48
C THR A 65 -8.28 -13.85 -14.38
N LEU A 66 -8.56 -13.48 -13.12
CA LEU A 66 -8.06 -14.18 -11.96
C LEU A 66 -8.99 -15.35 -11.61
N LYS A 67 -8.42 -16.44 -11.07
CA LYS A 67 -9.21 -17.56 -10.55
C LYS A 67 -10.03 -17.15 -9.31
N ASN A 68 -9.45 -16.27 -8.51
CA ASN A 68 -10.07 -15.67 -7.34
C ASN A 68 -9.87 -14.15 -7.45
N PRO A 69 -10.93 -13.33 -7.42
CA PRO A 69 -10.77 -11.89 -7.44
C PRO A 69 -10.13 -11.39 -6.14
N LEU A 70 -9.47 -10.23 -6.19
CA LEU A 70 -8.72 -9.63 -5.10
C LEU A 70 -9.56 -8.63 -4.31
N LEU A 71 -9.37 -8.62 -3.00
CA LEU A 71 -9.80 -7.51 -2.13
C LEU A 71 -8.60 -6.59 -1.87
N LEU A 72 -8.66 -5.36 -2.37
CA LEU A 72 -7.67 -4.33 -2.10
C LEU A 72 -8.17 -3.45 -0.96
N ILE A 73 -7.26 -3.04 -0.08
CA ILE A 73 -7.55 -2.07 0.99
C ILE A 73 -6.59 -0.90 0.82
N SER A 74 -7.11 0.32 0.81
CA SER A 74 -6.28 1.51 0.75
C SER A 74 -6.87 2.62 1.60
N GLU A 75 -5.98 3.33 2.29
CA GLU A 75 -6.36 4.35 3.25
C GLU A 75 -6.30 5.75 2.67
N THR A 76 -7.17 6.64 3.17
CA THR A 76 -7.18 8.04 2.75
C THR A 76 -5.96 8.83 3.21
N HIS A 77 -5.39 8.53 4.39
CA HIS A 77 -4.24 9.25 4.94
C HIS A 77 -2.99 8.39 5.09
N TYR A 78 -2.72 7.52 4.11
CA TYR A 78 -1.51 6.71 4.06
C TYR A 78 -0.34 7.44 3.37
N PRO A 79 0.79 7.70 4.06
CA PRO A 79 1.87 8.52 3.51
C PRO A 79 2.74 7.79 2.48
N ALA A 80 2.92 6.46 2.61
CA ALA A 80 3.83 5.69 1.74
C ALA A 80 3.19 5.15 0.44
N THR A 81 1.96 4.64 0.48
CA THR A 81 1.12 4.18 -0.63
C THR A 81 -0.28 4.85 -0.60
N PRO A 82 -0.38 6.14 -0.95
CA PRO A 82 -1.65 6.89 -0.93
C PRO A 82 -2.78 6.24 -1.73
N LEU A 83 -4.04 6.49 -1.34
CA LEU A 83 -5.27 5.95 -1.97
C LEU A 83 -5.30 5.99 -3.50
N ARG A 84 -4.75 7.05 -4.13
CA ARG A 84 -4.66 7.14 -5.60
C ARG A 84 -3.94 5.93 -6.23
N HIS A 85 -2.96 5.35 -5.54
CA HIS A 85 -2.24 4.17 -6.00
C HIS A 85 -3.11 2.92 -5.88
N GLY A 86 -3.88 2.79 -4.79
CA GLY A 86 -4.88 1.72 -4.63
C GLY A 86 -5.95 1.74 -5.72
N ARG A 87 -6.50 2.94 -6.03
CA ARG A 87 -7.46 3.11 -7.13
C ARG A 87 -6.86 2.74 -8.49
N ARG A 88 -5.63 3.19 -8.78
CA ARG A 88 -4.91 2.80 -10.01
C ARG A 88 -4.66 1.29 -10.10
N LEU A 89 -4.35 0.65 -8.97
CA LEU A 89 -4.15 -0.80 -8.93
C LEU A 89 -5.46 -1.54 -9.21
N ARG A 90 -6.57 -1.12 -8.60
CA ARG A 90 -7.92 -1.64 -8.88
C ARG A 90 -8.30 -1.46 -10.35
N GLU A 91 -8.02 -0.30 -10.94
CA GLU A 91 -8.23 -0.03 -12.37
C GLU A 91 -7.41 -0.97 -13.26
N ALA A 92 -6.15 -1.20 -12.91
CA ALA A 92 -5.27 -2.08 -13.68
C ALA A 92 -5.73 -3.54 -13.67
N PHE A 93 -6.32 -4.01 -12.55
CA PHE A 93 -6.94 -5.34 -12.47
C PHE A 93 -8.30 -5.40 -13.17
N GLY A 94 -9.08 -4.31 -13.12
CA GLY A 94 -10.44 -4.25 -13.62
C GLY A 94 -11.48 -4.70 -12.59
N SER A 95 -12.72 -4.22 -12.76
CA SER A 95 -13.82 -4.47 -11.83
C SER A 95 -14.27 -5.92 -11.74
N ASP A 96 -13.88 -6.80 -12.67
CA ASP A 96 -14.16 -8.24 -12.52
C ASP A 96 -13.14 -8.95 -11.62
N ASN A 97 -11.93 -8.41 -11.51
CA ASN A 97 -10.80 -9.03 -10.83
C ASN A 97 -10.50 -8.44 -9.45
N ALA A 98 -10.97 -7.22 -9.15
CA ALA A 98 -10.66 -6.58 -7.89
C ALA A 98 -11.81 -5.73 -7.34
N ARG A 99 -11.96 -5.71 -6.02
CA ARG A 99 -12.75 -4.71 -5.27
C ARG A 99 -11.82 -3.88 -4.40
N LEU A 100 -12.20 -2.63 -4.12
CA LEU A 100 -11.43 -1.74 -3.27
C LEU A 100 -12.24 -1.33 -2.04
N ILE A 101 -11.66 -1.53 -0.85
CA ILE A 101 -12.08 -0.85 0.36
C ILE A 101 -11.27 0.45 0.48
N VAL A 102 -11.98 1.57 0.52
CA VAL A 102 -11.42 2.85 0.95
C VAL A 102 -11.61 2.97 2.44
N HIS A 103 -10.51 2.77 3.16
CA HIS A 103 -10.46 2.91 4.60
C HIS A 103 -10.20 4.39 4.96
N HIS A 104 -11.20 5.07 5.49
CA HIS A 104 -11.08 6.44 5.97
C HIS A 104 -10.43 6.46 7.35
N GLY A 105 -9.10 6.39 7.34
CA GLY A 105 -8.26 6.33 8.53
C GLY A 105 -6.85 6.85 8.27
N TYR A 106 -5.99 6.70 9.26
CA TYR A 106 -4.64 7.23 9.33
C TYR A 106 -3.64 6.12 9.67
N GLY A 107 -2.55 6.04 8.90
CA GLY A 107 -1.44 5.17 9.27
C GLY A 107 -0.79 4.46 8.10
N HIS A 108 -0.30 3.26 8.38
CA HIS A 108 0.43 2.41 7.46
C HIS A 108 -0.18 1.01 7.44
N GLY A 109 -1.44 0.92 7.06
CA GLY A 109 -2.22 -0.31 6.99
C GLY A 109 -3.47 -0.20 7.86
N SER A 110 -4.58 -0.74 7.37
CA SER A 110 -5.90 -0.64 8.03
C SER A 110 -5.99 -1.40 9.35
N HIS A 111 -4.96 -2.18 9.70
CA HIS A 111 -4.90 -2.93 10.95
C HIS A 111 -4.50 -2.05 12.15
N LEU A 112 -3.79 -0.95 11.92
CA LEU A 112 -3.35 -0.03 12.98
C LEU A 112 -4.38 1.05 13.31
N ASP A 113 -5.33 1.29 12.41
CA ASP A 113 -6.46 2.18 12.63
C ASP A 113 -7.75 1.36 12.55
N PRO A 114 -8.27 0.86 13.69
CA PRO A 114 -9.33 -0.15 13.70
C PRO A 114 -10.60 0.30 12.99
N SER A 115 -11.23 -0.62 12.24
CA SER A 115 -12.51 -0.38 11.57
C SER A 115 -13.33 -1.65 11.51
N ASP A 116 -14.44 -1.68 12.24
CA ASP A 116 -15.35 -2.84 12.24
C ASP A 116 -15.87 -3.15 10.83
N CYS A 117 -16.13 -2.10 10.05
CA CYS A 117 -16.53 -2.21 8.65
C CYS A 117 -15.45 -2.87 7.79
N THR A 118 -14.20 -2.41 7.89
CA THR A 118 -13.09 -2.96 7.09
C THR A 118 -12.81 -4.40 7.48
N ASP A 119 -12.77 -4.68 8.79
CA ASP A 119 -12.47 -6.00 9.33
C ASP A 119 -13.58 -7.01 9.02
N ALA A 120 -14.85 -6.60 9.07
CA ALA A 120 -15.97 -7.48 8.70
C ALA A 120 -15.89 -7.91 7.23
N ILE A 121 -15.57 -6.99 6.32
CA ILE A 121 -15.39 -7.32 4.90
C ILE A 121 -14.15 -8.20 4.70
N GLY A 122 -13.02 -7.84 5.33
CA GLY A 122 -11.78 -8.60 5.26
C GLY A 122 -11.96 -10.05 5.74
N ARG A 123 -12.67 -10.25 6.87
CA ARG A 123 -12.97 -11.58 7.41
C ARG A 123 -13.84 -12.40 6.46
N LYS A 124 -14.91 -11.83 5.91
CA LYS A 124 -15.75 -12.52 4.90
C LYS A 124 -14.95 -12.93 3.66
N TYR A 125 -14.07 -12.07 3.18
CA TYR A 125 -13.21 -12.39 2.04
C TYR A 125 -12.24 -13.53 2.35
N ILE A 126 -11.54 -13.47 3.49
CA ILE A 126 -10.53 -14.49 3.85
C ILE A 126 -11.19 -15.84 4.17
N LEU A 127 -12.33 -15.85 4.88
CA LEU A 127 -12.97 -17.07 5.35
C LEU A 127 -13.91 -17.69 4.31
N GLU A 128 -14.59 -16.88 3.53
CA GLU A 128 -15.68 -17.33 2.65
C GLU A 128 -15.43 -17.00 1.17
N GLY A 129 -14.40 -16.22 0.84
CA GLY A 129 -14.15 -15.76 -0.52
C GLY A 129 -15.15 -14.71 -1.01
N ILE A 130 -15.95 -14.13 -0.10
CA ILE A 130 -17.01 -13.18 -0.45
C ILE A 130 -16.44 -11.76 -0.54
N LEU A 131 -16.73 -11.08 -1.66
CA LEU A 131 -16.36 -9.71 -1.94
C LEU A 131 -17.56 -8.77 -1.82
N PRO A 132 -17.36 -7.46 -1.58
CA PRO A 132 -18.43 -6.48 -1.74
C PRO A 132 -18.95 -6.42 -3.19
N ASP A 133 -20.24 -6.17 -3.35
CA ASP A 133 -20.85 -6.03 -4.68
C ASP A 133 -20.29 -4.81 -5.43
N ALA A 134 -20.11 -3.70 -4.71
CA ALA A 134 -19.63 -2.43 -5.26
C ALA A 134 -18.11 -2.44 -5.49
N ASP A 135 -17.69 -1.90 -6.64
CA ASP A 135 -16.27 -1.75 -7.02
C ASP A 135 -15.41 -1.04 -5.98
N GLU A 136 -15.99 -0.02 -5.33
CA GLU A 136 -15.38 0.75 -4.25
C GLU A 136 -16.36 0.82 -3.08
N THR A 137 -15.92 0.36 -1.90
CA THR A 137 -16.68 0.40 -0.65
C THR A 137 -15.96 1.30 0.36
N HIS A 138 -16.69 2.21 0.99
CA HIS A 138 -16.12 3.13 1.98
C HIS A 138 -16.36 2.63 3.40
N CYS A 139 -15.29 2.51 4.18
CA CYS A 139 -15.34 2.19 5.60
C CYS A 139 -14.59 3.27 6.38
N SER A 140 -15.08 3.65 7.55
CA SER A 140 -14.38 4.60 8.43
C SER A 140 -13.73 3.88 9.61
N ALA A 141 -12.63 4.45 10.10
CA ALA A 141 -12.06 4.05 11.39
C ALA A 141 -13.08 4.25 12.52
N ASN A 142 -12.97 3.42 13.56
CA ASN A 142 -13.87 3.39 14.71
C ASN A 142 -13.76 4.68 15.55
N ALA A 143 -12.59 5.32 15.55
CA ALA A 143 -12.34 6.57 16.26
C ALA A 143 -11.35 7.45 15.50
N LYS A 144 -11.38 8.76 15.76
CA LYS A 144 -10.36 9.68 15.22
C LYS A 144 -9.08 9.60 16.05
N PRO A 145 -7.89 9.75 15.44
CA PRO A 145 -6.64 9.86 16.19
C PRO A 145 -6.72 10.94 17.27
N PHE A 146 -6.15 10.64 18.45
CA PHE A 146 -6.10 11.54 19.61
C PHE A 146 -7.45 11.94 20.21
N SER A 147 -8.55 11.29 19.81
CA SER A 147 -9.83 11.43 20.50
C SER A 147 -9.84 10.62 21.80
N PRO A 148 -10.68 10.99 22.79
CA PRO A 148 -10.81 10.24 24.05
C PRO A 148 -11.15 8.75 23.85
N SER A 149 -11.87 8.41 22.79
CA SER A 149 -12.26 7.04 22.44
C SER A 149 -11.23 6.28 21.62
N TYR A 150 -10.12 6.91 21.19
CA TYR A 150 -9.14 6.28 20.31
C TYR A 150 -8.41 5.12 21.00
N GLN A 151 -8.00 5.30 22.27
CA GLN A 151 -7.34 4.22 23.01
C GLN A 151 -8.26 3.02 23.20
N SER A 152 -9.53 3.26 23.55
CA SER A 152 -10.53 2.19 23.67
C SER A 152 -10.70 1.41 22.36
N ALA A 153 -10.73 2.11 21.22
CA ALA A 153 -10.81 1.46 19.91
C ALA A 153 -9.59 0.59 19.60
N LEU A 154 -8.39 1.04 19.98
CA LEU A 154 -7.16 0.25 19.84
C LEU A 154 -7.18 -1.00 20.73
N ASP A 155 -7.57 -0.84 22.00
CA ASP A 155 -7.60 -1.95 22.98
C ASP A 155 -8.60 -3.03 22.54
N GLU A 156 -9.78 -2.64 22.06
CA GLU A 156 -10.79 -3.56 21.51
C GLU A 156 -10.29 -4.29 20.26
N ALA A 157 -9.59 -3.59 19.37
CA ALA A 157 -8.99 -4.19 18.18
C ALA A 157 -7.89 -5.19 18.53
N GLU A 158 -7.03 -4.86 19.48
CA GLU A 158 -5.97 -5.77 19.94
C GLU A 158 -6.55 -7.07 20.50
N LEU A 159 -7.66 -7.00 21.25
CA LEU A 159 -8.37 -8.18 21.76
C LEU A 159 -8.97 -9.03 20.63
N THR A 160 -9.46 -8.43 19.55
CA THR A 160 -10.07 -9.16 18.42
C THR A 160 -9.05 -9.79 17.47
N TRP A 161 -7.85 -9.20 17.33
CA TRP A 161 -6.75 -9.75 16.53
C TRP A 161 -5.84 -10.70 17.31
N ASN A 162 -5.83 -10.63 18.64
CA ASN A 162 -5.26 -11.66 19.54
C ASN A 162 -6.17 -12.89 19.66
N LEU A 163 -6.71 -13.38 18.53
CA LEU A 163 -7.23 -14.74 18.49
C LEU A 163 -6.09 -15.66 18.93
N ARG A 164 -6.21 -16.23 20.13
CA ARG A 164 -5.46 -17.42 20.51
C ARG A 164 -5.68 -18.40 19.37
N MET A 165 -4.65 -18.60 18.54
CA MET A 165 -4.54 -19.74 17.65
C MET A 165 -4.55 -20.97 18.55
N THR A 166 -5.74 -21.42 18.93
CA THR A 166 -5.94 -22.73 19.52
C THR A 166 -5.67 -23.68 18.38
N ARG A 167 -4.47 -24.27 18.42
CA ARG A 167 -4.09 -25.35 17.52
C ARG A 167 -5.17 -26.43 17.64
N HIS A 168 -5.89 -26.68 16.55
CA HIS A 168 -6.60 -27.93 16.35
C HIS A 168 -5.59 -29.04 16.02
#